data_AF-A0A4R5LPQ7-F1
#
_entry.id   AF-A0A4R5LPQ7-F1
#
_cell.length_a   1.000
_cell.length_b   1.000
_cell.length_c   1.000
_cell.angle_alpha   90.00
_cell.angle_beta   90.00
_cell.angle_gamma   90.00
#
_symmetry.space_group_name_H-M   'P 1'
#
loop_
_entity.id
_entity.type
_entity.pdbx_description
1 polymer ?
#
loop_
_entity_poly.entity_id
_entity_poly.type
_entity_poly.pdbx_seq_one_letter_code
_entity_poly.pdbx_strand_id
1 'polypeptide(L)' 'MLRALLAVTIAIMCTLPAQADEDICLDCHVPAEDWEGMSAEEIFETASDTSIKRHADNGEFSEEQLKAIIATLLTE' A
#
# COMPACT_ATOMS: atom_id res chain seq x y z
N MET A 1 5.30 28.21 -35.65
CA MET A 1 4.35 27.70 -34.64
C MET A 1 4.48 26.18 -34.47
N LEU A 2 5.71 25.68 -34.28
CA LEU A 2 5.99 24.22 -34.33
C LEU A 2 7.06 23.80 -33.31
N ARG A 3 7.20 24.53 -32.20
CA ARG A 3 8.23 24.28 -31.18
C ARG A 3 7.69 24.24 -29.75
N ALA A 4 6.40 24.48 -29.53
CA ALA A 4 5.81 24.55 -28.19
C ALA A 4 5.05 23.28 -27.76
N LEU A 5 5.01 22.23 -28.60
CA LEU A 5 4.20 21.03 -28.34
C LEU A 5 4.98 19.84 -27.76
N LEU A 6 6.27 20.00 -27.47
CA LEU A 6 7.15 18.90 -27.04
C LEU A 6 7.49 18.91 -25.53
N ALA A 7 6.71 19.62 -24.71
CA ALA A 7 7.01 19.78 -23.28
C ALA A 7 5.96 19.19 -22.31
N VAL A 8 4.89 18.57 -22.81
CA VAL A 8 3.73 18.19 -21.96
C VAL A 8 3.63 16.67 -21.70
N THR A 9 4.47 15.84 -22.30
CA THR A 9 4.37 14.37 -22.16
C THR A 9 5.20 13.74 -21.05
N ILE A 10 6.07 14.49 -20.35
CA ILE A 10 6.96 13.92 -19.30
C ILE A 10 6.37 14.06 -17.87
N ALA A 11 5.21 14.71 -17.70
CA ALA A 11 4.68 14.99 -16.36
C ALA A 11 3.71 13.93 -15.80
N ILE A 12 3.42 12.84 -16.52
CA ILE A 12 2.35 11.89 -16.14
C ILE A 12 2.88 10.59 -15.52
N MET A 13 4.19 10.32 -15.53
CA MET A 13 4.72 9.04 -15.06
C MET A 13 5.03 8.94 -13.55
N CYS A 14 4.87 10.01 -12.77
CA CYS A 14 5.17 10.00 -11.33
C CYS A 14 3.94 9.95 -10.41
N THR A 15 2.76 9.54 -10.91
CA THR A 15 1.53 9.46 -10.08
C THR A 15 1.00 8.04 -9.90
N LEU A 16 1.73 7.03 -10.39
CA LEU A 16 1.46 5.67 -9.96
C LEU A 16 1.89 5.58 -8.50
N PRO A 17 1.00 5.16 -7.57
CA PRO A 17 1.45 4.82 -6.24
C PRO A 17 2.60 3.83 -6.43
N ALA A 18 3.74 4.09 -5.78
CA ALA A 18 4.80 3.10 -5.68
C ALA A 18 4.10 1.78 -5.32
N GLN A 19 4.25 0.77 -6.19
CA GLN A 19 3.58 -0.52 -6.02
C GLN A 19 3.81 -0.92 -4.58
N ALA A 20 2.72 -0.89 -3.82
CA ALA A 20 2.79 -1.03 -2.40
C ALA A 20 3.10 -2.51 -2.20
N ASP A 21 4.30 -2.78 -1.68
CA ASP A 21 4.89 -4.11 -1.68
C ASP A 21 4.10 -5.00 -0.71
N GLU A 22 3.20 -5.80 -1.25
CA GLU A 22 2.30 -6.66 -0.47
C GLU A 22 3.02 -7.85 0.16
N ASP A 23 4.18 -8.24 -0.40
CA ASP A 23 5.00 -9.35 0.09
C ASP A 23 5.47 -9.09 1.52
N ILE A 24 5.68 -7.83 1.91
CA ILE A 24 6.09 -7.47 3.28
C ILE A 24 5.05 -7.91 4.32
N CYS A 25 3.76 -7.90 3.96
CA CYS A 25 2.69 -8.36 4.83
C CYS A 25 2.62 -9.88 4.85
N LEU A 26 2.83 -10.52 3.70
CA LEU A 26 2.79 -11.97 3.52
C LEU A 26 3.94 -12.71 4.22
N ASP A 27 5.03 -12.02 4.54
CA ASP A 27 6.11 -12.56 5.37
C ASP A 27 5.66 -12.92 6.80
N CYS A 28 4.61 -12.26 7.29
CA CYS A 28 4.09 -12.44 8.66
C CYS A 28 2.64 -12.89 8.71
N HIS A 29 1.88 -12.74 7.62
CA HIS A 29 0.45 -12.97 7.58
C HIS A 29 0.02 -13.91 6.46
N VAL A 30 -0.93 -14.78 6.78
CA VAL A 30 -1.74 -15.51 5.83
C VAL A 30 -3.13 -14.87 5.88
N PRO A 31 -3.50 -13.96 4.95
CA PRO A 31 -4.74 -13.18 5.03
C PRO A 31 -6.00 -14.02 5.28
N ALA A 32 -6.10 -15.19 4.64
CA ALA A 32 -7.21 -16.13 4.79
C ALA A 32 -7.33 -16.76 6.19
N GLU A 33 -6.27 -16.73 7.01
CA GLU A 33 -6.25 -17.26 8.38
C GLU A 33 -6.23 -16.13 9.41
N ASP A 34 -5.35 -15.14 9.23
CA ASP A 34 -5.11 -14.08 10.21
C ASP A 34 -6.17 -12.97 10.18
N TRP A 35 -6.80 -12.75 9.03
CA TRP A 35 -7.73 -11.63 8.81
C TRP A 35 -9.16 -12.09 8.51
N GLU A 36 -9.45 -13.39 8.67
CA GLU A 36 -10.79 -13.94 8.44
C GLU A 36 -11.82 -13.26 9.34
N GLY A 37 -12.84 -12.66 8.72
CA GLY A 37 -13.92 -11.96 9.44
C GLY A 37 -13.57 -10.57 9.97
N MET A 38 -12.35 -10.08 9.74
CA MET A 38 -11.97 -8.70 10.04
C MET A 38 -12.34 -7.76 8.89
N SER A 39 -12.68 -6.52 9.22
CA SER A 39 -12.81 -5.44 8.24
C SER A 39 -11.43 -4.90 7.83
N ALA A 40 -11.35 -4.31 6.64
CA ALA A 40 -10.13 -3.64 6.16
C ALA A 40 -9.66 -2.52 7.13
N GLU A 41 -10.58 -1.86 7.82
CA GLU A 41 -10.27 -0.83 8.81
C GLU A 41 -9.67 -1.43 10.09
N GLU A 42 -10.16 -2.56 10.59
CA GLU A 42 -9.56 -3.25 11.74
C GLU A 42 -8.15 -3.77 11.43
N ILE A 43 -7.95 -4.28 10.21
CA ILE A 43 -6.62 -4.72 9.74
C ILE A 43 -5.69 -3.51 9.64
N PHE A 44 -6.18 -2.37 9.11
CA PHE A 44 -5.38 -1.15 9.02
C PHE A 44 -5.01 -0.57 10.39
N GLU A 45 -5.95 -0.52 11.35
CA GLU A 45 -5.68 -0.03 12.71
C GLU A 45 -4.56 -0.84 13.37
N THR A 46 -4.55 -2.16 13.17
CA THR A 46 -3.50 -3.01 13.71
C THR A 46 -2.18 -2.89 12.92
N ALA A 47 -2.24 -2.88 11.59
CA ALA A 47 -1.06 -2.75 10.73
C ALA A 47 -0.36 -1.39 10.86
N SER A 48 -1.10 -0.31 11.17
CA SER A 48 -0.54 1.03 11.36
C SER A 48 0.09 1.24 12.75
N ASP A 49 -0.08 0.30 13.68
CA ASP A 49 0.56 0.34 15.00
C ASP A 49 2.05 -0.02 14.92
N THR A 50 2.88 0.98 14.65
CA THR A 50 4.35 0.87 14.60
C THR A 50 5.02 0.56 15.95
N SER A 51 4.27 0.53 17.05
CA SER A 51 4.79 0.03 18.34
C SER A 51 4.96 -1.50 18.34
N ILE A 52 4.26 -2.19 17.45
CA ILE A 52 4.41 -3.63 17.22
C ILE A 52 5.66 -3.83 16.35
N LYS A 53 6.64 -4.59 16.86
CA LYS A 53 7.95 -4.79 16.18
C LYS A 53 7.84 -5.25 14.72
N ARG A 54 6.87 -6.10 14.39
CA ARG A 54 6.63 -6.60 13.02
C ARG A 54 5.98 -5.57 12.09
N HIS A 55 5.41 -4.49 12.62
CA HIS A 55 4.78 -3.41 11.86
C HIS A 55 5.62 -2.14 11.87
N ALA A 56 6.85 -2.17 12.42
CA ALA A 56 7.70 -0.98 12.48
C ALA A 56 7.97 -0.39 11.09
N ASP A 57 8.18 -1.27 10.11
CA ASP A 57 8.47 -0.90 8.72
C ASP A 57 7.23 -0.35 7.99
N ASN A 58 6.01 -0.59 8.52
CA ASN A 58 4.80 0.01 7.96
C ASN A 58 4.77 1.54 8.11
N GLY A 59 5.61 2.11 8.98
CA GLY A 59 5.81 3.55 9.09
C GLY A 59 6.47 4.19 7.86
N GLU A 60 7.00 3.40 6.93
CA GLU A 60 7.53 3.87 5.64
C GLU A 60 6.43 4.11 4.60
N PHE A 61 5.23 3.53 4.80
CA PHE A 61 4.09 3.73 3.92
C PHE A 61 3.25 4.93 4.34
N SER A 62 2.68 5.65 3.37
CA SER A 62 1.55 6.53 3.67
C SER A 62 0.33 5.72 4.10
N GLU A 63 -0.60 6.36 4.81
CA GLU A 63 -1.87 5.75 5.19
C GLU A 63 -2.61 5.16 3.97
N GLU A 64 -2.65 5.90 2.87
CA GLU A 64 -3.32 5.48 1.63
C GLU A 64 -2.61 4.29 0.98
N GLN A 65 -1.27 4.25 1.04
CA GLN A 65 -0.50 3.13 0.54
C GLN A 65 -0.75 1.86 1.35
N LEU A 66 -0.72 1.95 2.69
CA LEU A 66 -0.98 0.80 3.55
C LEU A 66 -2.41 0.27 3.38
N LYS A 67 -3.40 1.16 3.25
CA LYS A 67 -4.78 0.79 2.92
C LYS A 67 -4.89 0.10 1.55
N ALA A 68 -4.14 0.56 0.56
CA ALA A 68 -4.12 -0.07 -0.76
C ALA A 68 -3.51 -1.48 -0.73
N ILE A 69 -2.44 -1.71 0.07
CA ILE A 69 -1.87 -3.06 0.29
C ILE A 69 -2.94 -3.99 0.86
N ILE A 70 -3.54 -3.59 1.98
CA ILE A 70 -4.57 -4.38 2.68
C ILE A 70 -5.75 -4.68 1.76
N ALA A 71 -6.22 -3.68 1.02
CA ALA A 71 -7.32 -3.85 0.07
C ALA A 71 -6.98 -4.85 -1.04
N THR A 72 -5.74 -4.85 -1.53
CA THR A 72 -5.28 -5.81 -2.56
C THR A 72 -5.25 -7.23 -1.99
N LEU A 73 -4.66 -7.41 -0.81
CA LEU A 73 -4.56 -8.71 -0.14
C LEU A 73 -5.91 -9.31 0.27
N LEU A 74 -6.94 -8.50 0.48
CA LEU A 74 -8.31 -8.98 0.75
C LEU A 74 -9.05 -9.44 -0.51
N THR A 75 -8.51 -9.18 -1.70
CA THR A 75 -9.11 -9.56 -2.99
C THR A 75 -8.45 -10.77 -3.66
N GLU A 76 -7.28 -11.19 -3.18
CA GLU A 76 -6.56 -12.41 -3.58
C GLU A 76 -7.20 -13.67 -2.98
#